data_AF-A0A355C848-F1
#
_entry.id   AF-A0A355C848-F1
#
_cell.length_a   1.000
_cell.length_b   1.000
_cell.length_c   1.000
_cell.angle_alpha   90.00
_cell.angle_beta   90.00
_cell.angle_gamma   90.00
#
_symmetry.space_group_name_H-M   'P 1'
#
loop_
_entity.id
_entity.type
_entity.pdbx_description
1 polymer ?
#
loop_
_entity_poly.entity_id
_entity_poly.type
_entity_poly.pdbx_seq_one_letter_code
_entity_poly.pdbx_strand_id
1 'polypeptide(L)'
;ELRNQLIQFGVSQIDGGTKIELGSYAEKEQNHDLKKGQFRINDDRSLNEIIDELLQQDMLPSFCTACYRLGRTGEHFMEFSVPGFIKRFCTPNAILTLAEYLMDYAPEHTAEKGWDVIEKNIHELNENVQHQVRERIEKIKRGERDLYF
;
A
#
# COMPACT_ATOMS: atom_id res chain seq x y z
N GLU A 1 15.14 -5.04 10.01
CA GLU A 1 16.17 -3.98 10.18
C GLU A 1 16.79 -3.51 8.87
N LEU A 2 17.58 -4.32 8.14
CA LEU A 2 18.19 -3.89 6.87
C LEU A 2 17.17 -3.38 5.85
N ARG A 3 16.01 -4.06 5.72
CA ARG A 3 14.87 -3.61 4.90
C ARG A 3 14.49 -2.15 5.20
N ASN A 4 14.31 -1.80 6.48
CA ASN A 4 13.86 -0.48 6.89
C ASN A 4 14.89 0.59 6.54
N GLN A 5 16.19 0.27 6.68
CA GLN A 5 17.26 1.16 6.25
C GLN A 5 17.19 1.40 4.75
N LEU A 6 17.06 0.35 3.93
CA LEU A 6 17.03 0.46 2.47
C LEU A 6 15.80 1.22 1.95
N ILE A 7 14.66 1.13 2.64
CA ILE A 7 13.46 1.91 2.25
C ILE A 7 13.75 3.41 2.22
N GLN A 8 14.56 3.92 3.16
CA GLN A 8 14.94 5.32 3.23
C GLN A 8 15.84 5.77 2.07
N PHE A 9 16.44 4.85 1.32
CA PHE A 9 17.32 5.14 0.17
C PHE A 9 16.61 5.11 -1.19
N GLY A 10 15.27 5.06 -1.21
CA GLY A 10 14.48 5.24 -2.44
C GLY A 10 13.78 3.99 -2.96
N VAL A 11 13.58 2.97 -2.12
CA VAL A 11 12.71 1.84 -2.47
C VAL A 11 11.27 2.33 -2.52
N SER A 12 10.57 2.05 -3.62
CA SER A 12 9.18 2.45 -3.84
C SER A 12 8.17 1.29 -3.83
N GLN A 13 8.66 0.05 -3.86
CA GLN A 13 7.85 -1.18 -3.83
C GLN A 13 8.56 -2.26 -3.04
N ILE A 14 7.79 -3.00 -2.24
CA ILE A 14 8.26 -4.11 -1.40
C ILE A 14 7.17 -5.17 -1.31
N ASP A 15 7.58 -6.43 -1.19
CA ASP A 15 6.65 -7.54 -0.94
C ASP A 15 6.37 -7.68 0.57
N GLY A 16 5.26 -8.33 0.93
CA GLY A 16 4.91 -8.62 2.32
C GLY A 16 3.98 -9.82 2.46
N GLY A 17 4.16 -10.62 3.51
CA GLY A 17 3.42 -11.89 3.68
C GLY A 17 3.71 -12.91 2.57
N THR A 18 4.91 -12.85 1.99
CA THR A 18 5.31 -13.69 0.86
C THR A 18 5.36 -15.16 1.25
N LYS A 19 4.76 -16.02 0.42
CA LYS A 19 4.99 -17.47 0.45
C LYS A 19 5.49 -17.91 -0.92
N ILE A 20 6.64 -18.58 -0.95
CA ILE A 20 7.37 -18.84 -2.20
C ILE A 20 7.42 -20.32 -2.57
N GLU A 21 7.01 -21.18 -1.65
CA GLU A 21 6.87 -22.61 -1.87
C GLU A 21 5.62 -22.91 -2.69
N LEU A 22 5.71 -23.86 -3.61
CA LEU A 22 4.57 -24.30 -4.43
C LEU A 22 3.40 -24.75 -3.55
N GLY A 23 2.23 -24.12 -3.70
CA GLY A 23 0.99 -24.48 -2.98
C GLY A 23 0.84 -23.90 -1.57
N SER A 24 1.84 -23.17 -1.08
CA SER A 24 1.95 -22.71 0.31
C SER A 24 0.85 -21.75 0.79
N TYR A 25 0.16 -21.03 -0.11
CA TYR A 25 -0.99 -20.20 0.27
C TYR A 25 -2.21 -21.02 0.71
N ALA A 26 -2.37 -22.25 0.19
CA ALA A 26 -3.45 -23.16 0.58
C ALA A 26 -3.10 -24.00 1.82
N GLU A 27 -1.82 -24.29 2.01
CA GLU A 27 -1.32 -25.05 3.16
C GLU A 27 -1.21 -24.14 4.41
N LYS A 28 -1.74 -24.63 5.54
CA LYS A 28 -1.61 -23.93 6.84
C LYS A 28 -0.24 -24.16 7.50
N GLU A 29 0.51 -25.17 7.05
CA GLU A 29 1.81 -25.50 7.60
C GLU A 29 2.90 -24.58 7.04
N GLN A 30 3.65 -23.93 7.93
CA GLN A 30 4.92 -23.28 7.60
C GLN A 30 6.02 -24.34 7.48
N ASN A 31 5.94 -25.18 6.45
CA ASN A 31 7.07 -26.03 6.07
C ASN A 31 7.90 -25.27 5.05
N HIS A 32 8.95 -24.60 5.52
CA HIS A 32 9.99 -23.96 4.70
C HIS A 32 10.85 -25.02 3.99
N ASP A 33 10.23 -25.89 3.21
CA ASP A 33 10.92 -26.87 2.39
C ASP A 33 11.60 -26.15 1.23
N LEU A 34 12.91 -25.92 1.36
CA LEU A 34 13.73 -25.30 0.33
C LEU A 34 13.73 -26.08 -0.99
N LYS A 35 13.31 -27.35 -1.02
CA LYS A 35 13.12 -28.10 -2.26
C LYS A 35 11.86 -27.68 -3.03
N LYS A 36 10.93 -27.02 -2.36
CA LYS A 36 9.67 -26.51 -2.92
C LYS A 36 9.67 -24.99 -3.12
N GLY A 37 10.56 -24.26 -2.47
CA GLY A 37 10.72 -22.81 -2.60
C GLY A 37 11.80 -22.39 -3.60
N GLN A 38 11.67 -21.19 -4.17
CA GLN A 38 12.69 -20.63 -5.08
C GLN A 38 13.94 -20.16 -4.31
N PHE A 39 13.75 -19.58 -3.12
CA PHE A 39 14.80 -19.15 -2.20
C PHE A 39 14.23 -19.11 -0.77
N ARG A 40 15.12 -18.94 0.22
CA ARG A 40 14.72 -18.79 1.61
C ARG A 40 14.19 -17.38 1.88
N ILE A 41 12.98 -17.28 2.42
CA ILE A 41 12.44 -16.02 2.93
C ILE A 41 13.14 -15.66 4.26
N ASN A 42 13.66 -14.44 4.34
CA ASN A 42 14.28 -13.90 5.56
C ASN A 42 13.38 -12.89 6.31
N ASP A 43 12.30 -12.44 5.68
CA ASP A 43 11.26 -11.61 6.31
C ASP A 43 9.92 -12.32 6.13
N ASP A 44 9.57 -13.15 7.11
CA ASP A 44 8.39 -14.01 7.16
C ASP A 44 7.19 -13.38 7.86
N ARG A 45 7.32 -12.09 8.21
CA ARG A 45 6.25 -11.32 8.84
C ARG A 45 5.02 -11.27 7.96
N SER A 46 3.87 -11.30 8.62
CA SER A 46 2.58 -11.11 7.96
C SER A 46 2.51 -9.74 7.29
N LEU A 47 1.60 -9.61 6.32
CA LEU A 47 1.34 -8.33 5.68
C LEU A 47 0.97 -7.25 6.72
N ASN A 48 0.17 -7.61 7.73
CA ASN A 48 -0.25 -6.66 8.76
C ASN A 48 0.93 -6.14 9.61
N GLU A 49 1.86 -7.02 9.99
CA GLU A 49 3.05 -6.61 10.75
C GLU A 49 3.92 -5.64 9.96
N ILE A 50 4.04 -5.85 8.64
CA ILE A 50 4.76 -4.94 7.75
C ILE A 50 4.03 -3.60 7.64
N ILE A 51 2.71 -3.62 7.44
CA ILE A 51 1.90 -2.39 7.35
C ILE A 51 1.98 -1.60 8.66
N ASP A 52 1.83 -2.25 9.82
CA ASP A 52 1.94 -1.59 11.12
C ASP A 52 3.32 -0.95 11.33
N GLU A 53 4.41 -1.63 10.94
CA GLU A 53 5.76 -1.08 11.01
C GLU A 53 5.96 0.14 10.10
N LEU A 54 5.38 0.13 8.89
CA LEU A 54 5.44 1.29 7.99
C LEU A 54 4.64 2.47 8.55
N LEU A 55 3.46 2.23 9.11
CA LEU A 55 2.63 3.26 9.74
C LEU A 55 3.31 3.86 10.97
N GLN A 56 4.00 3.05 11.78
CA GLN A 56 4.82 3.54 12.91
C GLN A 56 5.96 4.47 12.46
N GLN A 57 6.41 4.36 11.22
CA GLN A 57 7.43 5.22 10.61
C GLN A 57 6.82 6.40 9.85
N ASP A 58 5.53 6.73 10.06
CA ASP A 58 4.80 7.78 9.34
C ASP A 58 4.77 7.60 7.81
N MET A 59 4.99 6.38 7.31
CA MET A 59 4.89 6.08 5.89
C MET A 59 3.45 5.82 5.49
N LEU A 60 3.14 6.02 4.21
CA LEU A 60 1.83 5.76 3.62
C LEU A 60 1.88 4.52 2.71
N PRO A 61 1.60 3.31 3.23
CA PRO A 61 1.47 2.11 2.41
C PRO A 61 0.39 2.28 1.33
N SER A 62 0.56 1.59 0.21
CA SER A 62 -0.33 1.74 -0.95
C SER A 62 -0.50 0.42 -1.68
N PHE A 63 -1.72 0.16 -2.14
CA PHE A 63 -2.07 -0.96 -3.01
C PHE A 63 -2.57 -0.46 -4.37
N CYS A 64 -2.12 0.74 -4.77
CA CYS A 64 -2.59 1.44 -5.96
C CYS A 64 -2.31 0.67 -7.26
N THR A 65 -3.33 0.57 -8.11
CA THR A 65 -3.25 0.04 -9.47
C THR A 65 -3.81 1.01 -10.52
N ALA A 66 -4.04 2.27 -10.15
CA ALA A 66 -4.72 3.28 -10.98
C ALA A 66 -4.05 3.51 -12.35
N CYS A 67 -2.71 3.54 -12.41
CA CYS A 67 -2.00 3.72 -13.68
C CYS A 67 -2.33 2.62 -14.69
N TYR A 68 -2.49 1.38 -14.24
CA TYR A 68 -2.90 0.28 -15.11
C TYR A 68 -4.33 0.50 -15.63
N ARG A 69 -5.27 0.82 -14.74
CA ARG A 69 -6.69 1.04 -15.09
C ARG A 69 -6.91 2.19 -16.05
N LEU A 70 -6.06 3.21 -15.97
CA LEU A 70 -6.14 4.43 -16.77
C LEU A 70 -5.24 4.38 -18.02
N GLY A 71 -4.58 3.25 -18.30
CA GLY A 71 -3.71 3.11 -19.46
C GLY A 71 -2.44 3.99 -19.40
N ARG A 72 -2.04 4.42 -18.21
CA ARG A 72 -0.80 5.17 -17.97
C ARG A 72 0.38 4.19 -17.92
N THR A 73 0.77 3.68 -19.08
CA THR A 73 1.86 2.70 -19.25
C THR A 73 2.88 3.19 -20.28
N GLY A 74 4.13 2.74 -20.17
CA GLY A 74 5.19 3.13 -21.12
C GLY A 74 5.48 4.63 -21.08
N GLU A 75 5.52 5.27 -22.25
CA GLU A 75 5.83 6.70 -22.39
C GLU A 75 4.80 7.59 -21.69
N HIS A 76 3.51 7.23 -21.71
CA HIS A 76 2.48 7.98 -21.02
C HIS A 76 2.75 8.05 -19.52
N PHE A 77 3.20 6.95 -18.89
CA PHE A 77 3.55 6.99 -17.47
C PHE A 77 4.70 7.96 -17.19
N MET A 78 5.70 8.02 -18.07
CA MET A 78 6.86 8.88 -17.89
C MET A 78 6.47 10.36 -17.85
N GLU A 79 5.48 10.77 -18.64
CA GLU A 79 4.92 12.14 -18.60
C GLU A 79 4.30 12.46 -17.23
N PHE A 80 3.67 11.47 -16.57
CA PHE A 80 3.12 11.65 -15.23
C PHE A 80 4.18 11.62 -14.13
N SER A 81 5.30 10.92 -14.35
CA SER A 81 6.38 10.75 -13.36
C SER A 81 7.25 12.00 -13.15
N VAL A 82 6.97 13.09 -13.86
CA VAL A 82 7.65 14.37 -13.68
C VAL A 82 7.52 14.83 -12.22
N PRO A 83 8.62 15.28 -11.58
CA PRO A 83 8.61 15.70 -10.18
C PRO A 83 7.47 16.67 -9.86
N GLY A 84 6.76 16.39 -8.77
CA GLY A 84 5.62 17.19 -8.30
C GLY A 84 4.28 16.82 -8.93
N PHE A 85 4.24 16.49 -10.23
CA PHE A 85 2.99 16.15 -10.90
C PHE A 85 2.45 14.78 -10.44
N ILE A 86 3.34 13.80 -10.31
CA ILE A 86 2.98 12.44 -9.84
C ILE A 86 2.32 12.44 -8.46
N LYS A 87 2.72 13.35 -7.56
CA LYS A 87 2.16 13.46 -6.19
C LYS A 87 0.67 13.79 -6.20
N ARG A 88 0.18 14.49 -7.23
CA ARG A 88 -1.24 14.83 -7.38
C ARG A 88 -2.13 13.62 -7.60
N PHE A 89 -1.57 12.49 -8.04
CA PHE A 89 -2.30 11.27 -8.33
C PHE A 89 -1.91 10.14 -7.36
N CYS A 90 -0.62 9.95 -7.11
CA CYS A 90 -0.14 8.83 -6.30
C CYS A 90 -0.53 8.97 -4.83
N THR A 91 -0.42 10.16 -4.22
CA THR A 91 -0.77 10.33 -2.79
C THR A 91 -2.28 10.12 -2.54
N PRO A 92 -3.20 10.71 -3.32
CA PRO A 92 -4.62 10.42 -3.19
C PRO A 92 -4.97 8.94 -3.38
N ASN A 93 -4.39 8.29 -4.39
CA ASN A 93 -4.64 6.86 -4.62
C ASN A 93 -4.05 5.97 -3.51
N ALA A 94 -2.91 6.32 -2.93
CA ALA A 94 -2.35 5.63 -1.78
C ALA A 94 -3.28 5.75 -0.56
N ILE A 95 -3.83 6.93 -0.28
CA ILE A 95 -4.84 7.12 0.77
C ILE A 95 -6.07 6.24 0.55
N LEU A 96 -6.63 6.21 -0.66
CA LEU A 96 -7.83 5.43 -0.94
C LEU A 96 -7.59 3.93 -0.79
N THR A 97 -6.50 3.41 -1.36
CA THR A 97 -6.19 1.98 -1.26
C THR A 97 -5.78 1.55 0.15
N LEU A 98 -5.14 2.43 0.93
CA LEU A 98 -4.92 2.17 2.35
C LEU A 98 -6.26 2.15 3.11
N ALA A 99 -7.15 3.10 2.86
CA ALA A 99 -8.48 3.11 3.49
C ALA A 99 -9.27 1.82 3.20
N GLU A 100 -9.20 1.28 1.98
CA GLU A 100 -9.78 -0.03 1.64
C GLU A 100 -9.15 -1.15 2.47
N TYR A 101 -7.81 -1.18 2.55
CA TYR A 101 -7.11 -2.17 3.36
C TYR A 101 -7.51 -2.12 4.83
N LEU A 102 -7.63 -0.91 5.40
CA LEU A 102 -8.03 -0.72 6.79
C LEU A 102 -9.46 -1.20 7.07
N MET A 103 -10.37 -0.99 6.12
CA MET A 103 -11.77 -1.42 6.24
C MET A 103 -11.94 -2.94 6.07
N ASP A 104 -11.11 -3.57 5.24
CA ASP A 104 -11.32 -4.94 4.81
C ASP A 104 -10.46 -5.98 5.54
N TYR A 105 -9.26 -5.59 6.00
CA TYR A 105 -8.26 -6.57 6.45
C TYR A 105 -7.53 -6.21 7.74
N ALA A 106 -7.39 -4.92 8.07
CA ALA A 106 -6.58 -4.51 9.22
C ALA A 106 -7.28 -4.81 10.56
N PRO A 107 -6.55 -5.27 11.59
CA PRO A 107 -7.03 -5.27 12.96
C PRO A 107 -7.16 -3.83 13.48
N GLU A 108 -8.01 -3.65 14.49
CA GLU A 108 -8.38 -2.34 15.06
C GLU A 108 -7.16 -1.45 15.37
N HIS A 109 -6.15 -1.99 16.06
CA HIS A 109 -4.93 -1.26 16.41
C HIS A 109 -4.15 -0.72 15.20
N THR A 110 -4.06 -1.49 14.11
CA THR A 110 -3.38 -1.06 12.88
C THR A 110 -4.25 -0.06 12.12
N ALA A 111 -5.57 -0.23 12.18
CA ALA A 111 -6.52 0.70 11.58
C ALA A 111 -6.47 2.09 12.20
N GLU A 112 -6.39 2.21 13.53
CA GLU A 112 -6.26 3.49 14.22
C GLU A 112 -5.06 4.30 13.70
N LYS A 113 -3.86 3.70 13.72
CA LYS A 113 -2.64 4.33 13.19
C LYS A 113 -2.75 4.67 11.70
N GLY A 114 -3.39 3.78 10.94
CA GLY A 114 -3.62 3.97 9.51
C GLY A 114 -4.47 5.20 9.23
N TRP A 115 -5.53 5.42 10.01
CA TRP A 115 -6.38 6.61 9.88
C TRP A 115 -5.65 7.89 10.28
N ASP A 116 -4.80 7.86 11.31
CA ASP A 116 -3.97 9.00 11.69
C ASP A 116 -3.01 9.41 10.56
N VAL A 117 -2.33 8.44 9.95
CA VAL A 117 -1.45 8.67 8.79
C VAL A 117 -2.24 9.17 7.58
N ILE A 118 -3.42 8.61 7.31
CA ILE A 118 -4.31 9.10 6.24
C ILE A 118 -4.66 10.57 6.45
N GLU A 119 -5.10 10.94 7.65
CA GLU A 119 -5.54 12.30 7.93
C GLU A 119 -4.38 13.30 7.79
N LYS A 120 -3.19 12.96 8.31
CA LYS A 120 -1.95 13.73 8.13
C LYS A 120 -1.66 13.96 6.64
N ASN A 121 -1.73 12.91 5.83
CA ASN A 121 -1.46 13.01 4.39
C ASN A 121 -2.56 13.78 3.64
N ILE A 122 -3.82 13.72 4.06
CA ILE A 122 -4.90 14.54 3.47
C ILE A 122 -4.60 16.02 3.66
N HIS A 123 -4.14 16.45 4.83
CA HIS A 123 -3.83 17.86 5.09
C HIS A 123 -2.72 18.43 4.19
N GLU A 124 -1.84 17.60 3.64
CA GLU A 124 -0.79 18.01 2.71
C GLU A 124 -1.28 18.18 1.26
N LEU A 125 -2.50 17.72 0.95
CA LEU A 125 -3.09 17.86 -0.38
C LEU A 125 -3.66 19.27 -0.57
N ASN A 126 -3.85 19.68 -1.83
CA ASN A 126 -4.61 20.90 -2.13
C ASN A 126 -6.10 20.72 -1.76
N GLU A 127 -6.78 21.81 -1.39
CA GLU A 127 -8.16 21.80 -0.87
C GLU A 127 -9.16 21.05 -1.75
N ASN A 128 -9.06 21.20 -3.07
CA ASN A 128 -9.96 20.52 -4.01
C ASN A 128 -9.76 18.99 -3.95
N VAL A 129 -8.52 18.53 -3.97
CA VAL A 129 -8.21 17.10 -3.86
C VAL A 129 -8.57 16.57 -2.48
N GLN A 130 -8.41 17.34 -1.40
CA GLN A 130 -8.88 16.94 -0.06
C GLN A 130 -10.37 16.60 -0.05
N HIS A 131 -11.21 17.50 -0.59
CA HIS A 131 -12.65 17.27 -0.67
C HIS A 131 -12.97 15.99 -1.46
N GLN A 132 -12.33 15.83 -2.61
CA GLN A 132 -12.49 14.65 -3.47
C GLN A 132 -12.05 13.33 -2.83
N VAL A 133 -10.97 13.35 -2.03
CA VAL A 133 -10.50 12.18 -1.29
C VAL A 133 -11.48 11.84 -0.17
N ARG A 134 -11.93 12.82 0.61
CA ARG A 134 -12.90 12.60 1.70
C ARG A 134 -14.22 12.03 1.18
N GLU A 135 -14.74 12.55 0.08
CA GLU A 135 -15.96 12.02 -0.54
C GLU A 135 -15.80 10.54 -0.94
N ARG A 136 -14.65 10.18 -1.54
CA ARG A 136 -14.34 8.80 -1.92
C ARG A 136 -14.11 7.89 -0.71
N ILE A 137 -13.49 8.37 0.36
CA ILE A 137 -13.36 7.63 1.63
C ILE A 137 -14.74 7.29 2.19
N GLU A 138 -15.69 8.22 2.16
CA GLU A 138 -17.05 7.95 2.62
C GLU A 138 -17.77 6.92 1.75
N LYS A 139 -17.49 6.89 0.44
CA LYS A 139 -17.96 5.81 -0.45
C LYS A 139 -17.34 4.46 -0.09
N ILE A 140 -16.03 4.43 0.22
CA ILE A 140 -15.33 3.23 0.67
C ILE A 140 -15.92 2.70 1.97
N LYS A 141 -16.18 3.56 2.95
CA LYS A 141 -16.84 3.17 4.20
C LYS A 141 -18.24 2.58 3.99
N ARG A 142 -18.93 2.95 2.91
CA ARG A 142 -20.23 2.40 2.50
C ARG A 142 -20.14 1.13 1.64
N GLY A 143 -18.94 0.63 1.35
CA GLY A 143 -18.73 -0.62 0.62
C GLY A 143 -18.32 -0.47 -0.83
N GLU A 144 -18.21 0.75 -1.37
CA GLU A 144 -17.62 0.94 -2.70
C GLU A 144 -16.11 0.62 -2.66
N ARG A 145 -15.56 0.04 -3.72
CA ARG A 145 -14.15 -0.31 -3.82
C ARG A 145 -13.61 0.11 -5.17
N ASP A 146 -12.29 0.13 -5.28
CA ASP A 146 -11.54 0.43 -6.50
C ASP A 146 -11.78 1.86 -7.01
N LEU A 147 -11.73 2.84 -6.10
CA LEU A 147 -11.83 4.26 -6.43
C LEU A 147 -10.44 4.86 -6.66
N TYR A 148 -10.26 5.59 -7.76
CA TYR A 148 -8.95 6.15 -8.13
C TYR A 148 -9.04 7.50 -8.87
N PHE A 149 -7.86 8.12 -9.04
CA PHE A 149 -7.57 9.38 -9.74
C PHE A 149 -6.67 9.16 -10.98
#